data_AF-A0A7S0B603-F1
#
_entry.id   AF-A0A7S0B603-F1
#
_cell.length_a   1.000
_cell.length_b   1.000
_cell.length_c   1.000
_cell.angle_alpha   90.00
_cell.angle_beta   90.00
_cell.angle_gamma   90.00
#
_symmetry.space_group_name_H-M   'P 1'
#
loop_
_entity.id
_entity.type
_entity.pdbx_description
1 polymer ?
#
loop_
_entity_poly.entity_id
_entity_poly.type
_entity_poly.pdbx_seq_one_letter_code
_entity_poly.pdbx_strand_id
1 'polypeptide(L)'
;MDDPTVDIHEQPFRFQGTFCAFGFWTVILFTCDIFLDSSSPKLLWAPVFLLHAVLAGLIFIMTLQRDVIQPLFVLGRLAPYMLSLQGSIARRCPLLKGQFFCTMVSMYFGIGSVTRIPSSGLPHPWISLTLLHAFVHSVNLMCIVCRACFFCTCGSNNKGKKAN
;
A
#
# COMPACT_ATOMS: atom_id res chain seq x y z
N MET A 1 -1.65 -26.05 -25.03
CA MET A 1 -1.15 -25.97 -23.64
C MET A 1 -1.63 -24.61 -23.17
N ASP A 2 -2.88 -24.57 -22.72
CA ASP A 2 -3.56 -23.32 -22.40
C ASP A 2 -2.85 -22.74 -21.18
N ASP A 3 -2.17 -21.62 -21.37
CA ASP A 3 -1.59 -20.86 -20.28
C ASP A 3 -2.77 -20.46 -19.39
N PRO A 4 -2.88 -20.98 -18.15
CA PRO A 4 -3.87 -20.51 -17.23
C PRO A 4 -3.37 -19.14 -16.78
N THR A 5 -3.52 -18.15 -17.65
CA THR A 5 -3.60 -16.75 -17.29
C THR A 5 -4.83 -16.67 -16.42
N VAL A 6 -4.64 -17.00 -15.14
CA VAL A 6 -5.62 -16.81 -14.09
C VAL A 6 -5.99 -15.36 -14.24
N ASP A 7 -7.21 -15.15 -14.72
CA ASP A 7 -7.81 -13.85 -14.88
C ASP A 7 -8.08 -13.35 -13.47
N ILE A 8 -7.01 -12.92 -12.80
CA ILE A 8 -7.06 -12.23 -11.52
C ILE A 8 -7.51 -10.80 -11.84
N HIS A 9 -8.67 -10.67 -12.48
CA HIS A 9 -9.45 -9.45 -12.52
C HIS A 9 -10.16 -9.30 -11.17
N GLU A 10 -9.38 -9.31 -10.09
CA GLU A 10 -9.87 -8.72 -8.85
C GLU A 10 -10.00 -7.22 -9.10
N GLN A 11 -11.21 -6.70 -8.89
CA GLN A 11 -11.44 -5.29 -9.05
C GLN A 11 -10.47 -4.53 -8.15
N PRO A 12 -9.73 -3.53 -8.69
CA PRO A 12 -8.85 -2.73 -7.87
C PRO A 12 -9.68 -2.07 -6.76
N PHE A 13 -9.23 -2.22 -5.52
CA PHE A 13 -9.88 -1.51 -4.43
C PHE A 13 -9.53 -0.02 -4.52
N ARG A 14 -10.40 0.83 -3.99
CA ARG A 14 -10.25 2.30 -4.12
C ARG A 14 -8.92 2.76 -3.51
N PHE A 15 -8.25 3.68 -4.19
CA PHE A 15 -6.97 4.25 -3.78
C PHE A 15 -5.80 3.26 -3.70
N GLN A 16 -5.90 2.10 -4.35
CA GLN A 16 -4.81 1.12 -4.42
C GLN A 16 -3.49 1.75 -4.91
N GLY A 17 -3.51 2.58 -5.96
CA GLY A 17 -2.32 3.29 -6.45
C GLY A 17 -1.66 4.20 -5.40
N THR A 18 -2.43 4.69 -4.45
CA THR A 18 -1.94 5.52 -3.35
C THR A 18 -1.18 4.71 -2.31
N PHE A 19 -1.70 3.53 -1.94
CA PHE A 19 -0.96 2.56 -1.12
C PHE A 19 0.31 2.07 -1.83
N CYS A 20 0.25 1.89 -3.15
CA CYS A 20 1.40 1.54 -3.98
C CYS A 20 2.51 2.60 -3.88
N ALA A 21 2.17 3.87 -4.11
CA ALA A 21 3.12 4.97 -3.98
C ALA A 21 3.70 5.09 -2.56
N PHE A 22 2.84 4.95 -1.54
CA PHE A 22 3.25 4.98 -0.14
C PHE A 22 4.24 3.85 0.21
N GLY A 23 3.94 2.61 -0.22
CA GLY A 23 4.82 1.46 -0.04
C GLY A 23 6.17 1.67 -0.72
N PHE A 24 6.17 2.13 -1.98
CA PHE A 24 7.40 2.40 -2.73
C PHE A 24 8.29 3.44 -2.05
N TRP A 25 7.73 4.58 -1.64
CA TRP A 25 8.49 5.61 -0.93
C TRP A 25 9.02 5.11 0.41
N THR A 26 8.24 4.32 1.14
CA THR A 26 8.67 3.72 2.41
C THR A 26 9.87 2.79 2.21
N VAL A 27 9.88 1.97 1.14
CA VAL A 27 11.04 1.14 0.77
C VAL A 27 12.28 2.00 0.54
N ILE A 28 12.15 3.07 -0.25
CA ILE A 28 13.26 3.98 -0.55
C ILE A 28 13.81 4.57 0.75
N LEU A 29 12.95 5.08 1.63
CA LEU A 29 13.39 5.76 2.85
C LEU A 29 14.09 4.82 3.84
N PHE A 30 13.56 3.61 4.06
CA PHE A 30 14.26 2.62 4.88
C PHE A 30 15.59 2.19 4.26
N THR A 31 15.65 2.07 2.92
CA THR A 31 16.89 1.77 2.20
C THR A 31 17.91 2.91 2.37
N CYS A 32 17.48 4.15 2.20
CA CYS A 32 18.30 5.33 2.46
C CYS A 32 18.79 5.39 3.90
N ASP A 33 17.94 5.10 4.89
CA ASP A 33 18.37 5.03 6.30
C ASP A 33 19.46 3.97 6.50
N ILE A 34 19.35 2.78 5.89
CA ILE A 34 20.38 1.73 5.98
C ILE A 34 21.74 2.20 5.41
N PHE A 35 21.73 2.83 4.23
CA PHE A 35 22.97 3.15 3.51
C PHE A 35 23.54 4.52 3.88
N LEU A 36 22.70 5.54 4.03
CA LEU A 36 23.09 6.94 4.17
C LEU A 36 23.10 7.44 5.62
N ASP A 37 22.28 6.85 6.51
CA ASP A 37 22.30 7.27 7.91
C ASP A 37 23.59 6.79 8.57
N SER A 38 24.34 7.75 9.11
CA SER A 38 25.61 7.54 9.81
C SER A 38 25.42 7.55 11.33
N SER A 39 24.21 7.80 11.81
CA SER A 39 23.90 7.78 13.22
C SER A 39 23.91 6.34 13.74
N SER A 40 24.74 6.07 14.75
CA SER A 40 24.83 4.80 15.51
C SER A 40 25.31 3.55 14.73
N PRO A 41 25.82 2.51 15.43
CA PRO A 41 26.35 1.31 14.77
C PRO A 41 25.25 0.55 14.01
N LYS A 42 25.41 0.45 12.68
CA LYS A 42 24.43 -0.10 11.73
C LYS A 42 23.95 -1.52 12.04
N LEU A 43 24.78 -2.33 12.69
CA LEU A 43 24.53 -3.77 12.88
C LEU A 43 23.27 -4.09 13.70
N LEU A 44 22.86 -3.21 14.63
CA LEU A 44 21.72 -3.48 15.50
C LEU A 44 20.37 -3.13 14.87
N TRP A 45 20.30 -2.06 14.07
CA TRP A 45 19.05 -1.53 13.53
C TRP A 45 18.86 -1.80 12.04
N ALA A 46 19.93 -2.01 11.26
CA ALA A 46 19.82 -2.26 9.82
C ALA A 46 18.98 -3.51 9.49
N PRO A 47 19.10 -4.65 10.21
CA PRO A 47 18.23 -5.80 9.95
C PRO A 47 16.75 -5.50 10.20
N VAL A 48 16.45 -4.69 11.21
CA VAL A 48 15.08 -4.24 11.52
C VAL A 48 14.56 -3.39 10.37
N PHE A 49 15.31 -2.39 9.91
CA PHE A 49 14.92 -1.55 8.78
C PHE A 49 14.80 -2.32 7.47
N LEU A 50 15.64 -3.34 7.26
CA LEU A 50 15.52 -4.23 6.11
C LEU A 50 14.20 -4.99 6.14
N LEU A 51 13.78 -5.51 7.30
CA LEU A 51 12.49 -6.17 7.45
C LEU A 51 11.32 -5.23 7.16
N HIS A 52 11.42 -3.98 7.60
CA HIS A 52 10.44 -2.93 7.30
C HIS A 52 10.40 -2.61 5.80
N ALA A 53 11.56 -2.49 5.15
CA ALA A 53 11.66 -2.29 3.70
C ALA A 53 11.03 -3.46 2.94
N VAL A 54 11.27 -4.71 3.36
CA VAL A 54 10.64 -5.89 2.75
C VAL A 54 9.12 -5.85 2.91
N LEU A 55 8.61 -5.51 4.09
CA LEU A 55 7.16 -5.42 4.34
C LEU A 55 6.50 -4.28 3.54
N ALA A 56 7.17 -3.12 3.42
CA ALA A 56 6.72 -2.03 2.55
C ALA A 56 6.77 -2.41 1.06
N GLY A 57 7.79 -3.20 0.67
CA GLY A 57 7.92 -3.77 -0.66
C GLY A 57 6.79 -4.74 -0.97
N LEU A 58 6.34 -5.52 0.01
CA LEU A 58 5.15 -6.36 -0.13
C LEU A 58 3.89 -5.50 -0.35
N ILE A 59 3.67 -4.41 0.41
CA ILE A 59 2.57 -3.48 0.08
C ILE A 59 2.68 -3.03 -1.37
N PHE A 60 3.84 -2.53 -1.77
CA PHE A 60 4.06 -1.99 -3.11
C PHE A 60 3.74 -3.01 -4.20
N ILE A 61 4.26 -4.23 -4.10
CA ILE A 61 4.01 -5.31 -5.07
C ILE A 61 2.55 -5.74 -5.04
N MET A 62 1.91 -5.84 -3.87
CA MET A 62 0.53 -6.31 -3.76
C MET A 62 -0.48 -5.27 -4.23
N THR A 63 -0.15 -3.98 -4.15
CA THR A 63 -0.99 -2.86 -4.60
C THR A 63 -0.62 -2.34 -5.99
N LEU A 64 0.31 -3.02 -6.66
CA LEU A 64 0.77 -2.72 -8.01
C LEU A 64 -0.38 -2.77 -9.03
N GLN A 65 -0.48 -1.74 -9.87
CA GLN A 65 -1.50 -1.61 -10.94
C GLN A 65 -0.82 -1.45 -12.30
N ARG A 66 -1.16 -2.34 -13.25
CA ARG A 66 -0.50 -2.42 -14.57
C ARG A 66 -0.57 -1.11 -15.34
N ASP A 67 -1.74 -0.49 -15.36
CA ASP A 67 -2.05 0.78 -16.02
C ASP A 67 -1.26 1.96 -15.45
N VAL A 68 -0.94 1.93 -14.16
CA VAL A 68 -0.17 2.99 -13.49
C VAL A 68 1.33 2.89 -13.82
N ILE A 69 1.84 1.68 -14.07
CA ILE A 69 3.29 1.43 -14.12
C ILE A 69 3.83 1.35 -15.54
N GLN A 70 3.03 0.84 -16.49
CA GLN A 70 3.43 0.80 -17.89
C GLN A 70 3.91 2.15 -18.45
N PRO A 71 3.31 3.31 -18.09
CA PRO A 71 3.78 4.61 -18.57
C PRO A 71 5.17 5.02 -18.05
N LEU A 72 5.65 4.42 -16.95
CA LEU A 72 6.94 4.76 -16.35
C LEU A 72 8.06 4.02 -17.10
N PHE A 73 9.05 4.73 -17.64
CA PHE A 73 10.07 4.13 -18.51
C PHE A 73 10.82 2.94 -17.89
N VAL A 74 11.31 3.11 -16.65
CA VAL A 74 12.10 2.07 -15.97
C VAL A 74 11.20 1.00 -15.38
N LEU A 75 10.15 1.39 -14.63
CA LEU A 75 9.26 0.42 -13.99
C LEU A 75 8.40 -0.33 -15.01
N GLY A 76 8.04 0.29 -16.14
CA GLY A 76 7.29 -0.34 -17.23
C GLY A 76 8.03 -1.52 -17.86
N ARG A 77 9.37 -1.46 -17.92
CA ARG A 77 10.21 -2.60 -18.34
C ARG A 77 10.22 -3.72 -17.31
N LEU A 78 10.11 -3.38 -16.02
CA LEU A 78 10.07 -4.35 -14.91
C LEU A 78 8.66 -4.88 -14.64
N ALA A 79 7.63 -4.20 -15.13
CA ALA A 79 6.22 -4.52 -14.92
C ALA A 79 5.87 -6.00 -15.13
N PRO A 80 6.29 -6.71 -16.21
CA PRO A 80 5.94 -8.13 -16.37
C PRO A 80 6.50 -9.00 -15.24
N TYR A 81 7.72 -8.73 -14.77
CA TYR A 81 8.33 -9.46 -13.66
C TYR A 81 7.63 -9.16 -12.34
N MET A 82 7.31 -7.89 -12.10
CA MET A 82 6.66 -7.47 -10.86
C MET A 82 5.21 -7.97 -10.76
N LEU A 83 4.46 -7.95 -11.86
CA LEU A 83 3.11 -8.51 -11.93
C LEU A 83 3.11 -10.04 -11.82
N SER A 84 4.10 -10.72 -12.41
CA SER A 84 4.30 -12.16 -12.22
C SER A 84 4.61 -12.51 -10.76
N LEU A 85 5.48 -11.72 -10.11
CA LEU A 85 5.78 -11.85 -8.69
C LEU A 85 4.55 -11.61 -7.83
N GLN A 86 3.79 -10.54 -8.09
CA GLN A 86 2.52 -10.24 -7.43
C GLN A 86 1.56 -11.43 -7.55
N GLY A 87 1.38 -11.99 -8.75
CA GLY A 87 0.55 -13.17 -8.98
C GLY A 87 1.05 -14.43 -8.25
N SER A 88 2.36 -14.61 -8.13
CA SER A 88 2.96 -15.72 -7.36
C SER A 88 2.71 -15.58 -5.86
N ILE A 89 2.95 -14.39 -5.31
CA ILE A 89 2.72 -14.08 -3.88
C ILE A 89 1.23 -14.19 -3.55
N ALA A 90 0.36 -13.61 -4.39
CA ALA A 90 -1.09 -13.66 -4.25
C ALA A 90 -1.62 -15.10 -4.17
N ARG A 91 -1.09 -16.01 -5.01
CA ARG A 91 -1.48 -17.43 -5.01
C ARG A 91 -1.06 -18.15 -3.72
N ARG A 92 0.10 -17.81 -3.16
CA ARG A 92 0.61 -18.43 -1.92
C ARG A 92 -0.04 -17.84 -0.67
N CYS A 93 -0.33 -16.54 -0.68
CA CYS A 93 -0.82 -15.78 0.47
C CYS A 93 -1.95 -14.83 0.04
N PRO A 94 -3.18 -15.33 -0.17
CA PRO A 94 -4.29 -14.51 -0.65
C PRO A 94 -4.68 -13.38 0.30
N LEU A 95 -4.42 -13.54 1.61
CA LEU A 95 -4.69 -12.53 2.63
C LEU A 95 -3.94 -11.21 2.40
N LEU A 96 -2.78 -11.25 1.73
CA LEU A 96 -1.97 -10.06 1.46
C LEU A 96 -2.61 -9.12 0.43
N LYS A 97 -3.61 -9.60 -0.32
CA LYS A 97 -4.39 -8.77 -1.26
C LYS A 97 -5.51 -8.00 -0.60
N GLY A 98 -5.86 -8.37 0.64
CA GLY A 98 -6.94 -7.71 1.35
C GLY A 98 -6.66 -6.22 1.53
N GLN A 99 -7.66 -5.38 1.20
CA GLN A 99 -7.62 -3.96 1.51
C GLN A 99 -7.34 -3.72 3.00
N PHE A 100 -7.88 -4.58 3.87
CA PHE A 100 -7.63 -4.53 5.31
C PHE A 100 -6.14 -4.68 5.66
N PHE A 101 -5.47 -5.67 5.07
CA PHE A 101 -4.03 -5.88 5.26
C PHE A 101 -3.23 -4.65 4.82
N CYS A 102 -3.48 -4.15 3.60
CA CYS A 102 -2.80 -2.97 3.07
C CYS A 102 -3.03 -1.74 3.96
N THR A 103 -4.25 -1.57 4.48
CA THR A 103 -4.61 -0.45 5.38
C THR A 103 -3.88 -0.56 6.71
N MET A 104 -3.87 -1.74 7.35
CA MET A 104 -3.20 -1.97 8.63
C MET A 104 -1.69 -1.75 8.54
N VAL A 105 -1.05 -2.31 7.51
CA VAL A 105 0.40 -2.16 7.33
C VAL A 105 0.76 -0.72 6.93
N SER A 106 -0.09 -0.05 6.14
CA SER A 106 0.10 1.38 5.85
C SER A 106 -0.02 2.24 7.11
N MET A 107 -0.99 1.97 7.97
CA MET A 107 -1.17 2.65 9.25
C MET A 107 0.02 2.44 10.19
N TYR A 108 0.55 1.21 10.23
CA TYR A 108 1.78 0.88 10.96
C TYR A 108 2.96 1.74 10.51
N PHE A 109 3.22 1.83 9.20
CA PHE A 109 4.30 2.68 8.68
C PHE A 109 4.02 4.17 8.84
N GLY A 110 2.76 4.60 8.80
CA GLY A 110 2.39 5.97 9.11
C GLY A 110 2.78 6.38 10.53
N ILE A 111 2.44 5.56 11.52
CA ILE A 111 2.84 5.77 12.91
C ILE A 111 4.36 5.71 13.03
N GLY A 112 5.00 4.72 12.39
CA GLY A 112 6.46 4.59 12.37
C GLY A 112 7.18 5.78 11.74
N SER A 113 6.57 6.44 10.74
CA SER A 113 7.16 7.64 10.12
C SER A 113 7.28 8.78 11.13
N VAL A 114 6.27 8.97 12.00
CA VAL A 114 6.27 10.02 13.03
C VAL A 114 7.37 9.78 14.05
N THR A 115 7.54 8.52 14.50
CA THR A 115 8.58 8.18 15.48
C THR A 115 9.98 8.23 14.88
N ARG A 116 10.11 8.12 13.56
CA ARG A 116 11.40 8.17 12.86
C ARG A 116 11.93 9.59 12.65
N ILE A 117 11.07 10.60 12.51
CA ILE A 117 11.45 12.01 12.32
C ILE A 117 12.56 12.49 13.27
N PRO A 118 12.46 12.33 14.61
CA PRO A 118 13.47 12.85 15.53
C PRO A 118 14.79 12.05 15.53
N SER A 119 14.82 10.86 14.94
CA SER A 119 15.97 9.95 15.01
C SER A 119 16.68 9.74 13.67
N SER A 120 16.09 10.16 12.54
CA SER A 120 16.69 9.96 11.21
C SER A 120 17.65 11.09 10.86
N GLY A 121 18.76 10.74 10.22
CA GLY A 121 19.63 11.71 9.56
C GLY A 121 18.97 12.45 8.39
N LEU A 122 17.79 12.01 7.93
CA LEU A 122 17.02 12.59 6.84
C LEU A 122 15.57 12.87 7.28
N PRO A 123 15.33 13.85 8.19
CA PRO A 123 14.00 14.06 8.76
C PRO A 123 12.97 14.58 7.74
N HIS A 124 13.37 15.37 6.75
CA HIS A 124 12.43 15.99 5.80
C HIS A 124 11.66 14.99 4.93
N PRO A 125 12.30 13.96 4.32
CA PRO A 125 11.55 12.92 3.62
C PRO A 125 10.55 12.16 4.52
N TRP A 126 10.90 11.93 5.79
CA TRP A 126 9.99 11.29 6.74
C TRP A 126 8.77 12.15 7.06
N ILE A 127 8.95 13.47 7.22
CA ILE A 127 7.83 14.43 7.36
C ILE A 127 6.91 14.36 6.14
N SER A 128 7.46 14.38 4.93
CA SER A 128 6.66 14.25 3.70
C SER A 128 5.88 12.94 3.64
N LEU A 129 6.48 11.83 4.08
CA LEU A 129 5.80 10.54 4.17
C LEU A 129 4.67 10.56 5.21
N THR A 130 4.87 11.21 6.36
CA THR A 130 3.83 11.40 7.38
C THR A 130 2.65 12.21 6.85
N LEU A 131 2.92 13.32 6.14
CA LEU A 131 1.88 14.15 5.53
C LEU A 131 1.11 13.39 4.45
N LEU A 132 1.82 12.64 3.60
CA LEU A 132 1.20 11.76 2.61
C LEU A 132 0.31 10.73 3.31
N HIS A 133 0.81 10.03 4.33
CA HIS A 133 0.02 9.09 5.11
C HIS A 133 -1.27 9.72 5.66
N ALA A 134 -1.16 10.88 6.32
CA ALA A 134 -2.31 11.57 6.90
C ALA A 134 -3.36 11.91 5.83
N PHE A 135 -2.93 12.43 4.67
CA PHE A 135 -3.82 12.75 3.56
C PHE A 135 -4.53 11.51 3.02
N VAL A 136 -3.77 10.44 2.74
CA VAL A 136 -4.28 9.21 2.12
C VAL A 136 -5.31 8.52 3.00
N HIS A 137 -5.02 8.40 4.30
CA HIS A 137 -5.95 7.78 5.24
C HIS A 137 -7.17 8.66 5.52
N SER A 138 -7.02 9.99 5.53
CA SER A 138 -8.16 10.90 5.65
C SER A 138 -9.12 10.77 4.46
N VAL A 139 -8.58 10.75 3.23
CA VAL A 139 -9.39 10.56 2.02
C VAL A 139 -10.07 9.18 2.00
N ASN A 140 -9.35 8.13 2.39
CA ASN A 140 -9.91 6.77 2.48
C ASN A 140 -11.04 6.70 3.52
N LEU A 141 -10.84 7.31 4.70
CA LEU A 141 -11.85 7.38 5.75
C LEU A 141 -13.08 8.18 5.30
N MET A 142 -12.89 9.36 4.70
CA MET A 142 -13.99 10.16 4.15
C MET A 142 -14.80 9.35 3.12
N CYS A 143 -14.14 8.59 2.25
CA CYS A 143 -14.82 7.74 1.27
C CYS A 143 -15.64 6.62 1.91
N ILE A 144 -15.14 6.01 3.00
CA ILE A 144 -15.87 4.98 3.75
C ILE A 144 -17.10 5.60 4.43
N VAL A 145 -16.93 6.74 5.11
CA VAL A 145 -18.01 7.45 5.80
C VAL A 145 -19.07 7.91 4.80
N CYS A 146 -18.69 8.57 3.71
CA CYS A 146 -19.63 9.01 2.69
C CYS A 146 -20.42 7.82 2.11
N ARG A 147 -19.76 6.69 1.80
CA ARG A 147 -20.47 5.48 1.34
C ARG A 147 -21.49 5.00 2.36
N ALA A 148 -21.11 4.88 3.62
CA ALA A 148 -22.04 4.47 4.67
C ALA A 148 -23.25 5.41 4.74
N CYS A 149 -23.03 6.72 4.70
CA CYS A 149 -24.10 7.72 4.73
C CYS A 149 -25.03 7.64 3.52
N PHE A 150 -24.51 7.47 2.30
CA PHE A 150 -25.32 7.37 1.06
C PHE A 150 -26.12 6.06 0.99
N PHE A 151 -25.54 4.92 1.40
CA PHE A 151 -26.28 3.64 1.42
C PHE A 151 -27.35 3.60 2.52
N CYS A 152 -27.13 4.25 3.67
CA CYS A 152 -28.12 4.35 4.74
C CYS A 152 -29.30 5.27 4.39
N THR A 153 -29.12 6.28 3.54
CA THR A 153 -30.19 7.21 3.15
C THR A 153 -31.05 6.71 1.99
N CYS A 154 -30.51 5.89 1.08
CA CYS A 154 -31.28 5.35 -0.06
C CYS A 154 -31.90 3.96 0.17
N GLY A 155 -31.52 3.23 1.22
CA GLY A 155 -31.95 1.84 1.47
C GLY A 155 -33.32 1.66 2.15
N SER A 156 -34.01 2.73 2.54
CA SER A 156 -35.19 2.63 3.43
C SER A 156 -36.57 2.57 2.74
N ASN A 157 -36.65 2.50 1.40
CA ASN A 157 -37.93 2.69 0.69
C ASN A 157 -38.55 1.47 -0.01
N ASN A 158 -38.07 0.24 0.20
CA ASN A 158 -38.62 -0.92 -0.55
C ASN A 158 -38.80 -2.24 0.22
N LYS A 159 -39.23 -2.17 1.49
CA LYS A 159 -39.74 -3.35 2.24
C LYS A 159 -41.23 -3.24 2.58
N GLY A 160 -42.05 -2.80 1.63
CA GLY A 160 -43.48 -2.62 1.85
C GLY A 160 -44.34 -2.80 0.60
N LYS A 161 -44.14 -3.88 -0.15
CA LYS A 161 -45.11 -4.36 -1.16
C LYS A 161 -44.81 -5.82 -1.56
N LYS A 162 -44.98 -6.74 -0.62
CA LYS A 162 -45.54 -8.06 -0.96
C LYS A 162 -47.03 -7.97 -0.63
N ALA A 163 -47.80 -7.49 -1.59
CA ALA A 163 -49.25 -7.63 -1.57
C ALA A 163 -49.58 -9.03 -2.07
N ASN A 164 -50.59 -9.62 -1.43
CA ASN A 164 -51.22 -10.92 -1.63
C ASN A 164 -51.31 -11.41 -3.07
#